data_AF-A0A179UDZ7-F1
#
_entry.id   AF-A0A179UDZ7-F1
#
_cell.length_a   1.000
_cell.length_b   1.000
_cell.length_c   1.000
_cell.angle_alpha   90.00
_cell.angle_beta   90.00
_cell.angle_gamma   90.00
#
_symmetry.space_group_name_H-M   'P 1'
#
loop_
_entity.id
_entity.type
_entity.pdbx_description
1 polymer ?
#
loop_
_entity_poly.entity_id
_entity_poly.type
_entity_poly.pdbx_seq_one_letter_code
_entity_poly.pdbx_strand_id
1 'polypeptide(L)'
;MLDMPVFRQPERTGNEYRTSERTPLKASTWSGYLRHLGPVAGLKYRLTQYVWRRSLINAINNRAPSSVRDQVADHETNAVRYYLDTIIRFDLEAAAMELPSNDVVQKAAHGLFLNTDTTALTELTDELKRKITDNSKIRELAEQSKELTQKLRAMRFHSVLAARGKTPLYKKKMKAVSQLNCSKVYLHSKLIK
;
A
#
# COMPACT_ATOMS: atom_id res chain seq x y z
N MET A 1 12.24 23.88 14.27
CA MET A 1 11.22 23.22 13.42
C MET A 1 11.42 21.71 13.53
N LEU A 2 11.00 21.10 14.64
CA LEU A 2 11.22 19.68 14.96
C LEU A 2 9.99 18.97 15.57
N ASP A 3 8.96 19.72 16.01
CA ASP A 3 7.81 19.14 16.72
C ASP A 3 6.66 18.67 15.81
N MET A 4 6.82 18.73 14.48
CA MET A 4 5.80 18.25 13.57
C MET A 4 6.09 16.80 13.17
N PRO A 5 5.27 15.82 13.59
CA PRO A 5 5.51 14.42 13.24
C PRO A 5 5.40 14.22 11.73
N VAL A 6 6.30 13.43 11.14
CA VAL A 6 6.30 13.14 9.70
C VAL A 6 5.04 12.36 9.30
N PHE A 7 4.75 11.29 10.03
CA PHE A 7 3.52 10.51 9.86
C PHE A 7 2.45 10.99 10.85
N ARG A 8 1.29 11.39 10.33
CA ARG A 8 0.24 12.02 11.13
C ARG A 8 -1.10 11.31 10.94
N GLN A 9 -1.92 11.34 11.99
CA GLN A 9 -3.22 10.67 11.98
C GLN A 9 -4.13 11.22 10.89
N PRO A 10 -4.93 10.39 10.21
CA PRO A 10 -6.17 10.87 9.61
C PRO A 10 -7.13 11.37 10.69
N GLU A 11 -7.53 12.63 10.60
CA GLU A 11 -8.59 13.22 11.42
C GLU A 11 -9.85 13.38 10.57
N ARG A 12 -10.98 12.98 11.15
CA ARG A 12 -12.27 13.18 10.52
C ARG A 12 -12.78 14.58 10.86
N THR A 13 -12.89 15.44 9.86
CA THR A 13 -13.51 16.77 9.99
C THR A 13 -14.81 16.75 9.21
N GLY A 14 -15.93 16.56 9.92
CA GLY A 14 -17.25 16.35 9.31
C GLY A 14 -17.29 15.11 8.39
N ASN A 15 -17.46 15.34 7.08
CA ASN A 15 -17.51 14.30 6.04
C ASN A 15 -16.15 14.08 5.32
N GLU A 16 -15.06 14.67 5.80
CA GLU A 16 -13.73 14.57 5.20
C GLU A 16 -12.74 13.93 6.15
N TYR A 17 -11.76 13.23 5.57
CA TYR A 17 -10.54 12.89 6.26
C TYR A 17 -9.48 13.88 5.83
N ARG A 18 -8.78 14.47 6.80
CA ARG A 18 -7.58 15.28 6.57
C ARG A 18 -6.44 14.69 7.36
N THR A 19 -5.22 14.90 6.90
CA THR A 19 -4.04 14.61 7.72
C THR A 19 -4.00 15.62 8.87
N SER A 20 -3.84 15.13 10.10
CA SER A 20 -3.67 15.98 11.27
C SER A 20 -2.49 16.92 11.09
N GLU A 21 -2.58 18.11 11.66
CA GLU A 21 -1.47 19.08 11.66
C GLU A 21 -0.39 18.70 12.67
N ARG A 22 -0.78 18.08 13.80
CA ARG A 22 0.13 17.83 14.93
C ARG A 22 0.07 16.43 15.51
N THR A 23 -1.01 15.67 15.28
CA THR A 23 -1.19 14.37 15.93
C THR A 23 -0.36 13.30 15.22
N PRO A 24 0.62 12.66 15.90
CA PRO A 24 1.43 11.59 15.30
C PRO A 24 0.57 10.35 14.99
N LEU A 25 0.92 9.65 13.91
CA LEU A 25 0.26 8.40 13.53
C LEU A 25 0.46 7.35 14.63
N LYS A 26 -0.65 6.75 15.07
CA LYS A 26 -0.63 5.68 16.07
C LYS A 26 -0.15 4.40 15.40
N ALA A 27 0.61 3.60 16.12
CA ALA A 27 1.08 2.30 15.67
C ALA A 27 -0.08 1.38 15.21
N SER A 28 -1.23 1.44 15.88
CA SER A 28 -2.43 0.67 15.49
C SER A 28 -2.99 1.10 14.13
N THR A 29 -3.06 2.40 13.85
CA THR A 29 -3.49 2.92 12.55
C THR A 29 -2.53 2.47 11.44
N TRP A 30 -1.22 2.61 11.69
CA TRP A 30 -0.17 2.14 10.76
C TRP A 30 -0.27 0.65 10.48
N SER A 31 -0.37 -0.17 11.53
CA SER A 31 -0.52 -1.63 11.38
C SER A 31 -1.79 -2.01 10.61
N GLY A 32 -2.87 -1.25 10.78
CA GLY A 32 -4.09 -1.41 10.00
C GLY A 32 -3.84 -1.19 8.51
N TYR A 33 -3.16 -0.11 8.14
CA TYR A 33 -2.80 0.19 6.75
C TYR A 33 -1.93 -0.88 6.11
N LEU A 34 -0.87 -1.31 6.80
CA LEU A 34 0.01 -2.37 6.29
C LEU A 34 -0.76 -3.66 6.02
N ARG A 35 -1.66 -4.04 6.94
CA ARG A 35 -2.49 -5.24 6.79
C ARG A 35 -3.43 -5.18 5.58
N HIS A 36 -3.95 -4.00 5.23
CA HIS A 36 -4.78 -3.80 4.04
C HIS A 36 -3.97 -3.75 2.74
N LEU A 37 -2.73 -3.28 2.81
CA LEU A 37 -1.85 -3.17 1.65
C LEU A 37 -1.51 -4.54 1.06
N GLY A 38 -1.28 -5.56 1.90
CA GLY A 38 -0.93 -6.92 1.45
C GLY A 38 -1.91 -7.49 0.41
N PRO A 39 -3.21 -7.65 0.75
CA PRO A 39 -4.22 -8.15 -0.20
C PRO A 39 -4.41 -7.26 -1.42
N VAL A 40 -4.36 -5.93 -1.26
CA VAL A 40 -4.47 -5.00 -2.40
C VAL A 40 -3.29 -5.13 -3.37
N ALA A 41 -2.11 -5.50 -2.86
CA ALA A 41 -0.92 -5.78 -3.64
C ALA A 41 -0.82 -7.25 -4.11
N GLY A 42 -1.84 -8.08 -3.89
CA GLY A 42 -1.83 -9.49 -4.30
C GLY A 42 -0.89 -10.39 -3.49
N LEU A 43 -0.48 -9.98 -2.29
CA LEU A 43 0.38 -10.79 -1.42
C LEU A 43 -0.46 -11.82 -0.67
N LYS A 44 -0.02 -13.09 -0.68
CA LYS A 44 -0.65 -14.21 0.07
C LYS A 44 -0.74 -13.98 1.56
N TYR A 45 0.21 -13.21 2.10
CA TYR A 45 0.29 -12.93 3.52
C TYR A 45 0.00 -11.46 3.81
N ARG A 46 -0.59 -11.23 5.00
CA ARG A 46 -0.74 -9.89 5.54
C ARG A 46 0.64 -9.28 5.72
N LEU A 47 0.82 -8.12 5.13
CA LEU A 47 2.04 -7.35 5.26
C LEU A 47 2.03 -6.70 6.64
N THR A 48 2.84 -7.22 7.57
CA THR A 48 2.99 -6.67 8.93
C THR A 48 4.22 -5.77 9.00
N GLN A 49 4.34 -4.97 10.06
CA GLN A 49 5.55 -4.17 10.28
C GLN A 49 6.79 -5.05 10.40
N TYR A 50 6.66 -6.22 11.02
CA TYR A 50 7.74 -7.20 11.11
C TYR A 50 8.12 -7.74 9.73
N VAL A 51 7.15 -8.12 8.89
CA VAL A 51 7.43 -8.59 7.52
C VAL A 51 8.15 -7.50 6.71
N TRP A 52 7.74 -6.23 6.83
CA TRP A 52 8.45 -5.12 6.19
C TRP A 52 9.90 -4.98 6.67
N ARG A 53 10.13 -4.96 7.99
CA ARG A 53 11.49 -4.86 8.56
C ARG A 53 12.34 -6.05 8.13
N ARG A 54 11.77 -7.26 8.18
CA ARG A 54 12.42 -8.48 7.73
C ARG A 54 12.88 -8.38 6.27
N SER A 55 11.96 -8.02 5.37
CA SER A 55 12.27 -7.85 3.94
C SER A 55 13.35 -6.79 3.70
N LEU A 56 13.30 -5.66 4.40
CA LEU A 56 14.31 -4.60 4.27
C LEU A 56 15.68 -5.08 4.72
N ILE A 57 15.79 -5.65 5.93
CA ILE A 57 17.06 -6.12 6.48
C ILE A 57 17.64 -7.25 5.62
N ASN A 58 16.82 -8.16 5.10
CA ASN A 58 17.28 -9.19 4.17
C ASN A 58 17.72 -8.62 2.82
N ALA A 59 17.08 -7.56 2.31
CA ALA A 59 17.47 -6.92 1.05
C ALA A 59 18.86 -6.25 1.14
N ILE A 60 19.24 -5.77 2.32
CA ILE A 60 20.56 -5.17 2.59
C ILE A 60 21.55 -6.16 3.22
N ASN A 61 21.10 -7.38 3.56
CA ASN A 61 21.95 -8.42 4.11
C ASN A 61 23.04 -8.78 3.09
N ASN A 62 24.29 -8.83 3.54
CA ASN A 62 25.49 -9.03 2.70
C ASN A 62 25.78 -7.93 1.65
N ARG A 63 24.98 -6.86 1.60
CA ARG A 63 25.23 -5.67 0.77
C ARG A 63 25.68 -4.46 1.56
N ALA A 64 25.29 -4.40 2.83
CA ALA A 64 25.67 -3.34 3.76
C ALA A 64 26.50 -3.90 4.94
N PRO A 65 27.44 -3.12 5.50
CA PRO A 65 28.13 -3.46 6.73
C PRO A 65 27.15 -3.79 7.88
N SER A 66 27.59 -4.59 8.86
CA SER A 66 26.77 -4.89 10.05
C SER A 66 26.30 -3.63 10.79
N SER A 67 27.18 -2.65 10.96
CA SER A 67 26.86 -1.36 11.61
C SER A 67 25.69 -0.63 10.94
N VAL A 68 25.66 -0.61 9.59
CA VAL A 68 24.57 0.02 8.83
C VAL A 68 23.27 -0.77 8.98
N ARG A 69 23.33 -2.11 8.96
CA ARG A 69 22.15 -2.97 9.16
C ARG A 69 21.57 -2.79 10.56
N ASP A 70 22.43 -2.72 11.56
CA ASP A 70 22.07 -2.54 12.97
C ASP A 70 21.44 -1.16 13.19
N GLN A 71 22.02 -0.11 12.58
CA GLN A 71 21.44 1.23 12.59
C GLN A 71 20.07 1.31 11.89
N VAL A 72 19.91 0.68 10.72
CA VAL A 72 18.63 0.66 9.99
C VAL A 72 17.55 -0.08 10.78
N ALA A 73 17.93 -1.14 11.48
CA ALA A 73 17.01 -1.93 12.29
C ALA A 73 16.73 -1.32 13.67
N ASP A 74 17.52 -0.32 14.08
CA ASP A 74 17.55 0.26 15.43
C ASP A 74 17.88 -0.82 16.48
N HIS A 75 18.94 -1.58 16.23
CA HIS A 75 19.47 -2.59 17.15
C HIS A 75 20.91 -2.26 17.55
N GLU A 76 21.28 -2.61 18.78
CA GLU A 76 22.65 -2.40 19.28
C GLU A 76 23.67 -3.28 18.56
N THR A 77 23.34 -4.56 18.34
CA THR A 77 24.18 -5.50 17.60
C THR A 77 23.34 -6.58 16.91
N ASN A 78 23.80 -7.03 15.75
CA ASN A 78 23.34 -8.24 15.06
C ASN A 78 21.83 -8.28 14.79
N ALA A 79 21.31 -7.21 14.19
CA ALA A 79 19.93 -7.10 13.74
C ALA A 79 19.50 -8.28 12.86
N VAL A 80 20.43 -8.79 12.05
CA VAL A 80 20.20 -9.90 11.12
C VAL A 80 19.59 -11.09 11.84
N ARG A 81 20.03 -11.43 13.07
CA ARG A 81 19.48 -12.56 13.84
C ARG A 81 17.95 -12.51 13.99
N TYR A 82 17.37 -11.33 14.17
CA TYR A 82 15.94 -11.14 14.36
C TYR A 82 15.15 -11.11 13.06
N TYR A 83 15.82 -10.88 11.93
CA TYR A 83 15.20 -10.63 10.65
C TYR A 83 15.63 -11.61 9.55
N LEU A 84 16.44 -12.62 9.86
CA LEU A 84 16.82 -13.67 8.91
C LEU A 84 15.57 -14.27 8.27
N ASP A 85 15.61 -14.46 6.95
CA ASP A 85 14.58 -15.21 6.27
C ASP A 85 14.51 -16.64 6.77
N THR A 86 13.30 -17.18 6.83
CA THR A 86 13.01 -18.58 7.15
C THR A 86 13.28 -19.47 5.95
N ILE A 87 13.46 -18.84 4.78
CA ILE A 87 13.80 -19.48 3.52
C ILE A 87 15.30 -19.22 3.30
N ILE A 88 16.07 -20.30 3.21
CA ILE A 88 17.49 -20.24 2.90
C ILE A 88 17.62 -19.83 1.43
N ARG A 89 17.99 -18.58 1.16
CA ARG A 89 18.20 -18.05 -0.21
C ARG A 89 19.58 -18.37 -0.78
N PHE A 90 20.29 -19.28 -0.11
CA PHE A 90 21.62 -19.72 -0.44
C PHE A 90 21.50 -21.13 -1.01
N ASP A 91 22.23 -21.44 -2.07
CA ASP A 91 22.28 -22.78 -2.62
C ASP A 91 23.07 -23.70 -1.68
N LEU A 92 22.40 -24.14 -0.62
CA LEU A 92 23.01 -24.93 0.45
C LEU A 92 23.54 -26.25 -0.10
N GLU A 93 22.85 -26.83 -1.08
CA GLU A 93 23.25 -28.07 -1.74
C GLU A 93 24.53 -27.85 -2.56
N ALA A 94 24.56 -26.85 -3.44
CA ALA A 94 25.76 -26.55 -4.21
C ALA A 94 26.95 -26.20 -3.30
N ALA A 95 26.73 -25.44 -2.24
CA ALA A 95 27.78 -25.12 -1.28
C ALA A 95 28.27 -26.32 -0.47
N ALA A 96 27.37 -27.20 -0.04
CA ALA A 96 27.72 -28.42 0.67
C ALA A 96 28.48 -29.43 -0.23
N MET A 97 28.21 -29.40 -1.53
CA MET A 97 28.86 -30.26 -2.53
C MET A 97 30.03 -29.57 -3.25
N GLU A 98 30.41 -28.35 -2.85
CA GLU A 98 31.44 -27.52 -3.50
C GLU A 98 31.22 -27.31 -5.01
N LEU A 99 29.96 -27.31 -5.44
CA LEU A 99 29.54 -27.06 -6.81
C LEU A 99 29.31 -25.57 -7.07
N PRO A 100 29.48 -25.10 -8.32
CA PRO A 100 29.15 -23.73 -8.68
C PRO A 100 27.63 -23.49 -8.56
N SER A 101 27.25 -22.60 -7.64
CA SER A 101 25.85 -22.17 -7.45
C SER A 101 25.32 -21.44 -8.68
N ASN A 102 24.14 -21.83 -9.15
CA ASN A 102 23.46 -21.13 -10.24
C ASN A 102 22.62 -19.97 -9.70
N ASP A 103 23.23 -18.79 -9.57
CA ASP A 103 22.59 -17.57 -9.06
C ASP A 103 21.32 -17.17 -9.84
N VAL A 104 21.23 -17.49 -11.13
CA VAL A 104 20.03 -17.21 -11.96
C VAL A 104 18.87 -18.13 -11.58
N VAL A 105 19.13 -19.43 -11.41
CA VAL A 105 18.12 -20.41 -10.97
C VAL A 105 17.71 -20.12 -9.53
N GLN A 106 18.65 -19.77 -8.66
CA GLN A 106 18.38 -19.41 -7.27
C GLN A 106 17.59 -18.11 -7.17
N LYS A 107 17.91 -17.06 -7.95
CA LYS A 107 17.11 -15.84 -8.03
C LYS A 107 15.75 -16.07 -8.69
N ALA A 108 15.60 -16.99 -9.63
CA ALA A 108 14.29 -17.35 -10.16
C ALA A 108 13.45 -18.09 -9.12
N ALA A 109 14.05 -19.03 -8.39
CA ALA A 109 13.40 -19.80 -7.32
C ALA A 109 13.08 -18.96 -6.06
N HIS A 110 13.89 -17.94 -5.75
CA HIS A 110 13.81 -17.18 -4.49
C HIS A 110 13.52 -15.67 -4.65
N GLY A 111 13.71 -15.11 -5.85
CA GLY A 111 13.75 -13.66 -6.08
C GLY A 111 12.40 -12.96 -6.03
N LEU A 112 11.28 -13.69 -6.03
CA LEU A 112 9.95 -13.08 -6.02
C LEU A 112 8.90 -13.86 -5.21
N PHE A 113 9.26 -14.97 -4.56
CA PHE A 113 8.33 -15.70 -3.69
C PHE A 113 8.21 -15.05 -2.31
N LEU A 114 7.66 -13.84 -2.27
CA LEU A 114 6.67 -13.52 -1.23
C LEU A 114 5.40 -14.33 -1.53
N ASN A 115 5.49 -15.66 -1.66
CA ASN A 115 4.46 -16.58 -2.16
C ASN A 115 3.34 -15.82 -2.85
N THR A 116 3.55 -15.29 -4.06
CA THR A 116 2.45 -14.67 -4.80
C THR A 116 1.37 -15.72 -4.82
N ASP A 117 0.22 -15.43 -4.23
CA ASP A 117 -0.85 -16.40 -4.26
C ASP A 117 -1.30 -16.44 -5.72
N THR A 118 -0.83 -17.43 -6.46
CA THR A 118 -1.18 -17.62 -7.87
C THR A 118 -2.67 -17.91 -8.03
N THR A 119 -3.37 -18.22 -6.93
CA THR A 119 -4.83 -18.36 -6.84
C THR A 119 -5.53 -17.10 -6.33
N ALA A 120 -4.80 -16.11 -5.81
CA ALA A 120 -5.41 -14.85 -5.42
C ALA A 120 -5.84 -14.10 -6.68
N LEU A 121 -7.14 -13.82 -6.75
CA LEU A 121 -7.75 -12.93 -7.74
C LEU A 121 -7.11 -11.54 -7.64
N THR A 122 -6.04 -11.33 -8.39
CA THR A 122 -5.38 -10.03 -8.53
C THR A 122 -6.26 -9.07 -9.32
N GLU A 123 -7.11 -9.64 -10.19
CA GLU A 123 -8.20 -8.96 -10.85
C GLU A 123 -9.55 -9.53 -10.38
N LEU A 124 -10.50 -8.64 -10.09
CA LEU A 124 -11.87 -9.04 -9.85
C LEU A 124 -12.50 -9.65 -11.11
N THR A 125 -13.24 -10.74 -10.96
CA THR A 125 -14.11 -11.25 -12.03
C THR A 125 -15.13 -10.18 -12.43
N ASP A 126 -15.65 -10.25 -13.67
CA ASP A 126 -16.63 -9.26 -14.16
C ASP A 126 -17.91 -9.22 -13.32
N GLU A 127 -18.26 -10.31 -12.66
CA GLU A 127 -19.37 -10.37 -11.71
C GLU A 127 -19.07 -9.57 -10.43
N LEU A 128 -17.86 -9.70 -9.88
CA LEU A 128 -17.43 -8.91 -8.72
C LEU A 128 -17.26 -7.42 -9.07
N LYS A 129 -16.76 -7.10 -10.27
CA LYS A 129 -16.72 -5.72 -10.79
C LYS A 129 -18.13 -5.12 -10.90
N ARG A 130 -19.12 -5.90 -11.35
CA ARG A 130 -20.53 -5.51 -11.36
C ARG A 130 -21.06 -5.26 -9.95
N LYS A 131 -20.81 -6.15 -8.98
CA LYS A 131 -21.20 -5.94 -7.57
C LYS A 131 -20.64 -4.64 -6.97
N ILE A 132 -19.43 -4.23 -7.33
CA ILE A 132 -18.88 -2.93 -6.91
C ILE A 132 -19.61 -1.78 -7.60
N THR A 133 -19.88 -1.90 -8.90
CA THR A 133 -20.53 -0.86 -9.70
C THR A 133 -21.99 -0.65 -9.29
N ASP A 134 -22.69 -1.72 -8.96
CA ASP A 134 -24.10 -1.73 -8.55
C ASP A 134 -24.30 -1.30 -7.10
N ASN A 135 -23.22 -1.18 -6.32
CA ASN A 135 -23.29 -0.70 -4.95
C ASN A 135 -23.91 0.71 -4.90
N SER A 136 -24.99 0.87 -4.14
CA SER A 136 -25.76 2.12 -4.06
C SER A 136 -24.88 3.33 -3.75
N LYS A 137 -23.97 3.19 -2.77
CA LYS A 137 -23.04 4.25 -2.38
C LYS A 137 -22.05 4.61 -3.49
N ILE A 138 -21.59 3.64 -4.28
CA ILE A 138 -20.70 3.88 -5.43
C ILE A 138 -21.45 4.63 -6.53
N ARG A 139 -22.71 4.24 -6.82
CA ARG A 139 -23.57 4.92 -7.80
C ARG A 139 -23.85 6.36 -7.41
N GLU A 140 -24.23 6.60 -6.16
CA GLU A 140 -24.48 7.95 -5.64
C GLU A 140 -23.24 8.85 -5.76
N LEU A 141 -22.07 8.37 -5.34
CA LEU A 141 -20.82 9.12 -5.43
C LEU A 141 -20.38 9.36 -6.89
N ALA A 142 -20.63 8.39 -7.78
CA ALA A 142 -20.35 8.54 -9.20
C ALA A 142 -21.26 9.60 -9.85
N GLU A 143 -22.55 9.60 -9.53
CA GLU A 143 -23.50 10.59 -10.05
C GLU A 143 -23.20 11.98 -9.52
N GLN A 144 -22.95 12.13 -8.21
CA GLN A 144 -22.50 13.40 -7.61
C GLN A 144 -21.24 13.94 -8.30
N SER A 145 -20.27 13.07 -8.59
CA SER A 145 -19.05 13.43 -9.32
C SER A 145 -19.36 13.88 -10.75
N LYS A 146 -20.28 13.21 -11.44
CA LYS A 146 -20.71 13.55 -12.81
C LYS A 146 -21.44 14.90 -12.85
N GLU A 147 -22.38 15.13 -11.96
CA GLU A 147 -23.09 16.40 -11.82
C GLU A 147 -22.13 17.57 -11.57
N LEU A 148 -21.15 17.39 -10.68
CA LEU A 148 -20.14 18.42 -10.40
C LEU A 148 -19.28 18.71 -11.63
N THR A 149 -19.01 17.71 -12.47
CA THR A 149 -18.30 17.91 -13.74
C THR A 149 -19.15 18.73 -14.71
N GLN A 150 -20.45 18.43 -14.81
CA GLN A 150 -21.38 19.18 -15.65
C GLN A 150 -21.53 20.63 -15.19
N LYS A 151 -21.65 20.87 -13.88
CA LYS A 151 -21.68 22.23 -13.29
C LYS A 151 -20.41 23.01 -13.59
N LEU A 152 -19.24 22.38 -13.53
CA LEU A 152 -17.96 23.02 -13.90
C LEU A 152 -17.90 23.36 -15.40
N ARG A 153 -18.38 22.47 -16.28
CA ARG A 153 -18.47 22.73 -17.73
C ARG A 153 -19.45 23.86 -18.05
N ALA A 154 -20.59 23.91 -17.35
CA ALA A 154 -21.58 24.98 -17.50
C ALA A 154 -21.00 26.36 -17.10
N MET A 155 -20.07 26.40 -16.14
CA MET A 155 -19.28 27.58 -15.79
C MET A 155 -18.14 27.89 -16.80
N ARG A 156 -18.15 27.27 -17.98
CA ARG A 156 -17.16 27.43 -19.05
C ARG A 156 -15.74 26.98 -18.71
N PHE A 157 -15.53 26.21 -17.64
CA PHE A 157 -14.23 25.55 -17.42
C PHE A 157 -14.06 24.41 -18.42
N HIS A 158 -13.01 24.49 -19.25
CA HIS A 158 -12.68 23.47 -20.26
C HIS A 158 -12.20 22.15 -19.66
N SER A 159 -11.72 22.18 -18.41
CA SER A 159 -11.36 20.99 -17.65
C SER A 159 -11.63 21.18 -16.15
N VAL A 160 -11.74 20.08 -15.41
CA VAL A 160 -11.87 20.13 -13.94
C VAL A 160 -10.63 20.80 -13.33
N LEU A 161 -9.43 20.56 -13.87
CA LEU A 161 -8.20 21.19 -13.41
C LEU A 161 -8.20 22.70 -13.62
N ALA A 162 -8.78 23.21 -14.71
CA ALA A 162 -8.88 24.64 -14.96
C ALA A 162 -9.70 25.39 -13.88
N ALA A 163 -10.55 24.68 -13.14
CA ALA A 163 -11.35 25.20 -12.05
C ALA A 163 -10.62 25.21 -10.69
N ARG A 164 -9.38 24.68 -10.62
CA ARG A 164 -8.58 24.62 -9.39
C ARG A 164 -8.33 26.02 -8.84
N GLY A 165 -8.67 26.24 -7.57
CA GLY A 165 -8.52 27.52 -6.89
C GLY A 165 -9.52 28.61 -7.31
N LYS A 166 -10.28 28.41 -8.40
CA LYS A 166 -11.21 29.40 -8.96
C LYS A 166 -12.65 29.22 -8.51
N THR A 167 -13.03 28.03 -8.03
CA THR A 167 -14.38 27.75 -7.55
C THR A 167 -14.39 26.72 -6.42
N PRO A 168 -15.29 26.86 -5.43
CA PRO A 168 -15.49 25.85 -4.40
C PRO A 168 -16.00 24.50 -4.97
N LEU A 169 -16.58 24.49 -6.18
CA LEU A 169 -17.00 23.25 -6.84
C LEU A 169 -15.84 22.31 -7.16
N TYR A 170 -14.64 22.84 -7.42
CA TYR A 170 -13.46 22.01 -7.63
C TYR A 170 -13.14 21.17 -6.38
N LYS A 171 -13.13 21.79 -5.20
CA LYS A 171 -12.87 21.07 -3.93
C LYS A 171 -13.95 20.01 -3.68
N LYS A 172 -15.23 20.34 -3.91
CA LYS A 172 -16.34 19.39 -3.81
C LYS A 172 -16.17 18.21 -4.78
N LYS A 173 -15.74 18.45 -6.02
CA LYS A 173 -15.48 17.40 -7.02
C LYS A 173 -14.33 16.49 -6.59
N MET A 174 -13.22 17.06 -6.12
CA MET A 174 -12.07 16.28 -5.63
C MET A 174 -12.46 15.42 -4.43
N LYS A 175 -13.28 15.95 -3.51
CA LYS A 175 -13.83 15.19 -2.38
C LYS A 175 -14.68 14.01 -2.85
N ALA A 176 -15.63 14.23 -3.75
CA ALA A 176 -16.49 13.16 -4.27
C ALA A 176 -15.67 12.06 -4.96
N VAL A 177 -14.66 12.43 -5.74
CA VAL A 177 -13.73 11.46 -6.37
C VAL A 177 -12.92 10.69 -5.33
N SER A 178 -12.38 11.37 -4.33
CA SER A 178 -11.61 10.73 -3.26
C SER A 178 -12.48 9.72 -2.51
N GLN A 179 -13.71 10.09 -2.15
CA GLN A 179 -14.65 9.20 -1.47
C GLN A 179 -15.07 8.01 -2.35
N LEU A 180 -15.28 8.25 -3.65
CA LEU A 180 -15.58 7.20 -4.63
C LEU A 180 -14.42 6.20 -4.71
N ASN A 181 -13.19 6.68 -4.87
CA ASN A 181 -11.99 5.83 -4.99
C ASN A 181 -11.75 5.03 -3.71
N CYS A 182 -11.83 5.67 -2.53
CA CYS A 182 -11.70 4.97 -1.24
C CYS A 182 -12.78 3.89 -1.08
N SER A 183 -14.02 4.18 -1.46
CA SER A 183 -15.13 3.21 -1.37
C SER A 183 -14.92 2.03 -2.32
N LYS A 184 -14.44 2.26 -3.56
CA LYS A 184 -14.10 1.20 -4.51
C LYS A 184 -12.98 0.31 -3.98
N VAL A 185 -11.88 0.90 -3.49
CA VAL A 185 -10.74 0.16 -2.93
C VAL A 185 -11.17 -0.66 -1.72
N TYR A 186 -12.01 -0.09 -0.84
CA TYR A 186 -12.53 -0.80 0.33
C TYR A 186 -13.37 -2.02 -0.08
N LEU A 187 -14.31 -1.86 -1.03
CA LEU A 187 -15.12 -2.97 -1.53
C LEU A 187 -14.27 -4.02 -2.25
N HIS A 188 -13.30 -3.59 -3.05
CA HIS A 188 -12.32 -4.47 -3.70
C HIS A 188 -11.58 -5.33 -2.68
N SER A 189 -11.05 -4.72 -1.62
CA SER A 189 -10.35 -5.45 -0.54
C SER A 189 -11.25 -6.39 0.26
N LYS A 190 -12.57 -6.16 0.28
CA LYS A 190 -13.55 -7.04 0.95
C LYS A 190 -13.95 -8.24 0.10
N LEU A 191 -13.90 -8.11 -1.22
CA LEU A 191 -14.34 -9.13 -2.16
C LEU A 191 -13.22 -10.09 -2.55
N ILE A 192 -11.95 -9.68 -2.47
CA ILE A 192 -10.76 -10.53 -2.68
C ILE A 192 -10.40 -11.22 -1.36
N LYS A 193 -11.28 -12.10 -0.86
CA LYS A 193 -11.01 -12.94 0.30
C LYS A 193 -10.59 -14.33 -0.10
#